data_AF-A0A9D7UDH0-F1
#
_entry.id   AF-A0A9D7UDH0-F1
#
_cell.length_a   1.000
_cell.length_b   1.000
_cell.length_c   1.000
_cell.angle_alpha   90.00
_cell.angle_beta   90.00
_cell.angle_gamma   90.00
#
_symmetry.space_group_name_H-M   'P 1'
#
loop_
_entity.id
_entity.type
_entity.pdbx_description
1 polymer ?
#
loop_
_entity_poly.entity_id
_entity_poly.type
_entity_poly.pdbx_seq_one_letter_code
_entity_poly.pdbx_strand_id
1 'polypeptide(L)'
;MKNQILLDDALLLVEQNFYFLHLGEFFGTLSKKEKLVNKNLNIKRNFNKSQSYSFNPDIIKELLSDAKIVKTEEITLFEYFVEFNAFRGICMAMVEALRLESPFKNFMQMRLGKQLEDFFDIVSFVRNVLSHNIHAQNMLSEKDFAGTLKRIRRRQRETNIFFDFLYMRDLPEIKPPDMSYGFVCNIDFESLKEGMPFLDIISHWELMMLSELCFNLVITFKMHNENSV
;
A
#
# COMPACT_ATOMS: atom_id res chain seq x y z
N MET A 1 -10.43 20.94 -14.76
CA MET A 1 -9.05 21.37 -14.43
C MET A 1 -8.65 21.01 -13.00
N LYS A 2 -9.31 21.53 -11.95
CA LYS A 2 -8.96 21.19 -10.56
C LYS A 2 -9.05 19.69 -10.22
N ASN A 3 -10.13 19.01 -10.60
CA ASN A 3 -10.26 17.56 -10.37
C ASN A 3 -9.25 16.73 -11.16
N GLN A 4 -8.77 17.23 -12.31
CA GLN A 4 -7.76 16.53 -13.10
C GLN A 4 -6.40 16.59 -12.41
N ILE A 5 -6.00 17.77 -11.92
CA ILE A 5 -4.74 17.92 -11.15
C ILE A 5 -4.75 17.02 -9.91
N LEU A 6 -5.86 17.03 -9.15
CA LEU A 6 -5.99 16.17 -7.96
C LEU A 6 -5.94 14.68 -8.30
N LEU A 7 -6.51 14.29 -9.45
CA LEU A 7 -6.42 12.93 -9.93
C LEU A 7 -4.98 12.58 -10.29
N ASP A 8 -4.32 13.40 -11.10
CA ASP A 8 -2.96 13.16 -11.55
C ASP A 8 -1.99 13.05 -10.37
N ASP A 9 -2.13 13.93 -9.36
CA ASP A 9 -1.38 13.88 -8.11
C ASP A 9 -1.63 12.56 -7.35
N ALA A 10 -2.89 12.14 -7.23
CA ALA A 10 -3.24 10.90 -6.54
C ALA A 10 -2.68 9.66 -7.27
N LEU A 11 -2.81 9.60 -8.59
CA LEU A 11 -2.26 8.49 -9.38
C LEU A 11 -0.72 8.44 -9.29
N LEU A 12 -0.07 9.60 -9.37
CA LEU A 12 1.39 9.70 -9.21
C LEU A 12 1.86 9.24 -7.83
N LEU A 13 1.10 9.56 -6.77
CA LEU A 13 1.42 9.11 -5.42
C LEU A 13 1.31 7.59 -5.27
N VAL A 14 0.35 6.93 -5.93
CA VAL A 14 0.29 5.46 -5.98
C VAL A 14 1.59 4.89 -6.57
N GLU A 15 2.04 5.43 -7.71
CA GLU A 15 3.27 4.99 -8.37
C GLU A 15 4.52 5.22 -7.52
N GLN A 16 4.68 6.42 -6.98
CA GLN A 16 5.87 6.78 -6.20
C GLN A 16 5.99 5.94 -4.94
N ASN A 17 4.88 5.66 -4.25
CA ASN A 17 4.90 4.78 -3.07
C ASN A 17 5.19 3.33 -3.46
N PHE A 18 4.73 2.85 -4.62
CA PHE A 18 5.05 1.50 -5.09
C PHE A 18 6.52 1.35 -5.50
N TYR A 19 7.12 2.37 -6.12
CA TYR A 19 8.56 2.42 -6.38
C TYR A 19 9.37 2.47 -5.08
N PHE A 20 8.91 3.25 -4.10
CA PHE A 20 9.50 3.30 -2.77
C PHE A 20 9.46 1.93 -2.07
N LEU A 21 8.33 1.22 -2.15
CA LEU A 21 8.19 -0.16 -1.64
C LEU A 21 9.26 -1.07 -2.23
N HIS A 22 9.36 -1.13 -3.57
CA HIS A 22 10.30 -2.02 -4.25
C HIS A 22 11.76 -1.73 -3.90
N LEU A 23 12.13 -0.45 -3.89
CA LEU A 23 13.50 -0.05 -3.56
C LEU A 23 13.82 -0.28 -2.08
N GLY A 24 12.85 -0.03 -1.21
CA GLY A 24 12.98 -0.29 0.22
C GLY A 24 13.15 -1.78 0.51
N GLU A 25 12.35 -2.65 -0.09
CA GLU A 25 12.48 -4.11 0.02
C GLU A 25 13.85 -4.61 -0.46
N PHE A 26 14.33 -4.05 -1.58
CA PHE A 26 15.67 -4.33 -2.06
C PHE A 26 16.74 -3.97 -1.02
N PHE A 27 16.67 -2.78 -0.42
CA PHE A 27 17.63 -2.35 0.61
C PHE A 27 17.49 -3.13 1.92
N GLY A 28 16.27 -3.52 2.31
CA GLY A 28 16.00 -4.37 3.47
C GLY A 28 16.69 -5.72 3.30
N THR A 29 16.41 -6.39 2.18
CA THR A 29 17.06 -7.65 1.79
C THR A 29 18.59 -7.51 1.71
N LEU A 30 19.09 -6.42 1.13
CA LEU A 30 20.54 -6.16 1.01
C LEU A 30 21.19 -6.00 2.39
N SER A 31 20.54 -5.29 3.31
CA SER A 31 21.05 -5.04 4.67
C SER A 31 21.20 -6.30 5.51
N LYS A 32 20.36 -7.32 5.26
CA LYS A 32 20.46 -8.65 5.89
C LYS A 32 21.62 -9.48 5.31
N LYS A 33 21.95 -9.30 4.04
CA LYS A 33 22.96 -10.09 3.31
C LYS A 33 24.37 -9.50 3.43
N GLU A 34 24.48 -8.17 3.46
CA GLU A 34 25.76 -7.46 3.44
C GLU A 34 26.10 -6.80 4.78
N LYS A 35 27.39 -6.72 5.12
CA LYS A 35 27.87 -6.00 6.31
C LYS A 35 27.92 -4.49 6.08
N LEU A 36 26.76 -3.87 5.87
CA LEU A 36 26.63 -2.44 5.60
C LEU A 36 27.09 -1.57 6.78
N VAL A 37 27.01 -2.09 8.01
CA VAL A 37 27.44 -1.41 9.25
C VAL A 37 28.92 -0.98 9.25
N ASN A 38 29.76 -1.62 8.41
CA ASN A 38 31.19 -1.31 8.30
C ASN A 38 31.50 -0.22 7.26
N LYS A 39 30.49 0.28 6.54
CA LYS A 39 30.65 1.36 5.56
C LYS A 39 30.74 2.72 6.26
N ASN A 40 31.14 3.75 5.52
CA ASN A 40 31.12 5.12 6.04
C ASN A 40 29.67 5.60 6.19
N LEU A 41 29.20 5.71 7.44
CA LEU A 41 27.85 6.14 7.78
C LEU A 41 27.71 7.66 7.93
N ASN A 42 28.77 8.43 7.70
CA ASN A 42 28.72 9.90 7.73
C ASN A 42 28.09 10.43 6.45
N ILE A 43 26.76 10.32 6.36
CA ILE A 43 25.96 10.75 5.22
C ILE A 43 25.54 12.19 5.43
N LYS A 44 25.69 13.02 4.39
CA LYS A 44 25.25 14.41 4.38
C LYS A 44 24.46 14.70 3.11
N ARG A 45 23.39 15.47 3.26
CA ARG A 45 22.67 16.06 2.14
C ARG A 45 22.96 17.55 2.09
N ASN A 46 23.56 17.99 0.98
CA ASN A 46 23.83 19.41 0.73
C ASN A 46 22.66 20.01 -0.04
N PHE A 47 22.12 21.13 0.45
CA PHE A 47 21.03 21.85 -0.21
C PHE A 47 21.55 23.06 -0.99
N ASN A 48 22.58 23.72 -0.46
CA ASN A 48 23.29 24.79 -1.12
C ASN A 48 24.71 24.92 -0.52
N LYS A 49 25.42 26.01 -0.86
CA LYS A 49 26.82 26.23 -0.46
C LYS A 49 27.02 26.35 1.07
N SER A 50 26.00 26.68 1.83
CA SER A 50 26.10 26.91 3.29
C SER A 50 25.24 25.98 4.13
N GLN A 51 24.30 25.25 3.52
CA GLN A 51 23.35 24.40 4.23
C GLN A 51 23.55 22.92 3.88
N SER A 52 23.91 22.15 4.90
CA SER A 52 23.96 20.70 4.85
C SER A 52 23.22 20.09 6.04
N TYR A 53 22.48 19.02 5.79
CA TYR A 53 21.90 18.19 6.82
C TYR A 53 22.77 16.93 6.98
N SER A 54 23.22 16.66 8.19
CA SER A 54 23.99 15.45 8.51
C SER A 54 23.08 14.43 9.16
N PHE A 55 23.03 13.22 8.61
CA PHE A 55 22.29 12.12 9.20
C PHE A 55 23.09 11.54 10.36
N ASN A 56 22.42 11.17 11.46
CA ASN A 56 23.09 10.63 12.63
C ASN A 56 23.62 9.21 12.33
N PRO A 57 24.95 8.99 12.33
CA PRO A 57 25.53 7.69 12.01
C PRO A 57 25.19 6.61 13.03
N ASP A 58 24.95 6.96 14.29
CA ASP A 58 24.60 6.00 15.34
C ASP A 58 23.20 5.43 15.13
N ILE A 59 22.24 6.27 14.71
CA ILE A 59 20.88 5.82 14.34
C ILE A 59 20.92 4.89 13.13
N ILE A 60 21.73 5.23 12.11
CA ILE A 60 21.91 4.37 10.93
C ILE A 60 22.52 3.03 11.35
N LYS A 61 23.53 3.05 12.23
CA LYS A 61 24.21 1.86 12.72
C LYS A 61 23.26 0.94 13.50
N GLU A 62 22.39 1.50 14.32
CA GLU A 62 21.38 0.76 15.08
C GLU A 62 20.43 0.01 14.14
N LEU A 63 19.85 0.70 13.15
CA LEU A 63 18.94 0.09 12.17
C LEU A 63 19.64 -0.98 11.32
N LEU A 64 20.89 -0.77 10.91
CA LEU A 64 21.66 -1.77 10.17
C LEU A 64 22.08 -2.97 11.05
N SER A 65 22.18 -2.78 12.37
CA SER A 65 22.53 -3.86 13.29
C SER A 65 21.32 -4.76 13.59
N ASP A 66 20.11 -4.19 13.64
CA ASP A 66 18.85 -4.93 13.71
C ASP A 66 18.75 -5.98 12.59
N ALA A 67 19.00 -5.56 11.35
CA ALA A 67 18.99 -6.44 10.17
C ALA A 67 19.97 -7.63 10.22
N LYS A 68 20.98 -7.59 11.09
CA LYS A 68 21.96 -8.67 11.27
C LYS A 68 21.52 -9.70 12.32
N ILE A 69 20.68 -9.29 13.26
CA ILE A 69 20.22 -10.11 14.39
C ILE A 69 18.96 -10.88 14.00
N VAL A 70 18.10 -10.25 13.22
CA VAL A 70 16.84 -10.80 12.71
C VAL A 70 17.14 -11.92 11.69
N LYS A 71 16.47 -13.07 11.81
CA LYS A 71 16.63 -14.17 10.83
C LYS A 71 16.23 -13.68 9.45
N THR A 72 16.77 -14.28 8.39
CA THR A 72 16.51 -13.85 7.00
C THR A 72 15.00 -13.78 6.66
N GLU A 73 14.20 -14.62 7.32
CA GLU A 73 12.75 -14.79 7.13
C GLU A 73 11.88 -13.83 7.98
N GLU A 74 12.47 -13.13 8.96
CA GLU A 74 11.75 -12.19 9.82
C GLU A 74 11.86 -10.75 9.28
N ILE A 75 10.78 -9.97 9.40
CA ILE A 75 10.73 -8.57 8.94
C ILE A 75 11.50 -7.69 9.94
N THR A 76 12.47 -6.94 9.45
CA THR A 76 13.24 -5.96 10.24
C THR A 76 12.43 -4.70 10.49
N LEU A 77 12.87 -3.86 11.44
CA LEU A 77 12.22 -2.58 11.67
C LEU A 77 12.18 -1.69 10.41
N PHE A 78 13.23 -1.74 9.60
CA PHE A 78 13.31 -0.98 8.36
C PHE A 78 12.31 -1.47 7.31
N GLU A 79 12.28 -2.78 7.02
CA GLU A 79 11.32 -3.38 6.07
C GLU A 79 9.89 -3.09 6.50
N TYR A 80 9.57 -3.32 7.77
CA TYR A 80 8.25 -3.03 8.33
C TYR A 80 7.83 -1.56 8.08
N PHE A 81 8.72 -0.59 8.33
CA PHE A 81 8.37 0.81 8.07
C PHE A 81 8.29 1.15 6.58
N VAL A 82 9.11 0.54 5.72
CA VAL A 82 9.00 0.69 4.27
C VAL A 82 7.63 0.22 3.80
N GLU A 83 7.28 -1.02 4.14
CA GLU A 83 6.04 -1.69 3.73
C GLU A 83 4.81 -0.91 4.21
N PHE A 84 4.68 -0.69 5.51
CA PHE A 84 3.48 -0.09 6.08
C PHE A 84 3.31 1.38 5.69
N ASN A 85 4.40 2.14 5.49
CA ASN A 85 4.26 3.50 4.95
C ASN A 85 3.89 3.49 3.46
N ALA A 86 4.41 2.55 2.67
CA ALA A 86 4.03 2.42 1.27
C ALA A 86 2.56 2.00 1.14
N PHE A 87 2.11 0.97 1.87
CA PHE A 87 0.72 0.52 1.90
C PHE A 87 -0.23 1.67 2.26
N ARG A 88 0.12 2.44 3.30
CA ARG A 88 -0.62 3.63 3.71
C ARG A 88 -0.70 4.65 2.58
N GLY A 89 0.43 5.00 1.97
CA GLY A 89 0.50 6.00 0.91
C GLY A 89 -0.30 5.59 -0.32
N ILE A 90 -0.16 4.33 -0.76
CA ILE A 90 -0.89 3.75 -1.89
C ILE A 90 -2.40 3.74 -1.63
N CYS A 91 -2.84 3.16 -0.51
CA CYS A 91 -4.27 3.07 -0.19
C CYS A 91 -4.90 4.45 0.00
N MET A 92 -4.18 5.40 0.64
CA MET A 92 -4.64 6.78 0.76
C MET A 92 -4.84 7.44 -0.60
N ALA A 93 -3.83 7.36 -1.47
CA ALA A 93 -3.89 7.97 -2.79
C ALA A 93 -4.97 7.32 -3.68
N MET A 94 -5.11 5.99 -3.63
CA MET A 94 -6.16 5.26 -4.35
C MET A 94 -7.57 5.66 -3.88
N VAL A 95 -7.80 5.76 -2.57
CA VAL A 95 -9.09 6.22 -2.03
C VAL A 95 -9.42 7.63 -2.50
N GLU A 96 -8.45 8.55 -2.49
CA GLU A 96 -8.69 9.91 -2.99
C GLU A 96 -8.99 9.92 -4.50
N ALA A 97 -8.26 9.15 -5.31
CA ALA A 97 -8.53 9.02 -6.74
C ALA A 97 -9.95 8.50 -7.03
N LEU A 98 -10.42 7.49 -6.28
CA LEU A 98 -11.75 6.88 -6.45
C LEU A 98 -12.91 7.75 -5.95
N ARG A 99 -12.63 8.72 -5.06
CA ARG A 99 -13.64 9.69 -4.60
C ARG A 99 -13.94 10.76 -5.64
N LEU A 100 -13.01 11.03 -6.54
CA LEU A 100 -13.19 12.02 -7.60
C LEU A 100 -14.08 11.45 -8.70
N GLU A 101 -15.10 12.20 -9.10
CA GLU A 101 -15.79 11.96 -10.37
C GLU A 101 -14.81 12.24 -11.52
N SER A 102 -14.29 11.18 -12.12
CA SER A 102 -13.13 11.21 -12.99
C SER A 102 -13.12 10.07 -14.02
N PRO A 103 -12.34 10.20 -15.12
CA PRO A 103 -12.15 9.10 -16.07
C PRO A 103 -11.57 7.84 -15.43
N PHE A 104 -10.71 8.00 -14.41
CA PHE A 104 -10.14 6.88 -13.66
C PHE A 104 -11.23 6.08 -12.93
N LYS A 105 -12.19 6.75 -12.28
CA LYS A 105 -13.32 6.08 -11.62
C LYS A 105 -14.17 5.28 -12.62
N ASN A 106 -14.39 5.83 -13.82
CA ASN A 106 -15.09 5.11 -14.90
C ASN A 106 -14.30 3.87 -15.36
N PHE A 107 -13.00 4.01 -15.56
CA PHE A 107 -12.11 2.89 -15.88
C PHE A 107 -12.17 1.81 -14.80
N MET A 108 -12.12 2.20 -13.52
CA MET A 108 -12.21 1.29 -12.38
C MET A 108 -13.55 0.55 -12.34
N GLN A 109 -14.66 1.23 -12.66
CA GLN A 109 -15.97 0.61 -12.78
C GLN A 109 -16.04 -0.39 -13.93
N MET A 110 -15.40 -0.10 -15.07
CA MET A 110 -15.30 -1.03 -16.19
C MET A 110 -14.45 -2.26 -15.84
N ARG A 111 -13.34 -2.07 -15.13
CA ARG A 111 -12.38 -3.14 -14.82
C ARG A 111 -12.84 -4.06 -13.69
N LEU A 112 -13.30 -3.49 -12.58
CA LEU A 112 -13.68 -4.25 -11.39
C LEU A 112 -15.17 -4.61 -11.37
N GLY A 113 -16.00 -3.95 -12.17
CA GLY A 113 -17.42 -4.25 -12.28
C GLY A 113 -18.11 -4.21 -10.91
N LYS A 114 -18.71 -5.33 -10.52
CA LYS A 114 -19.40 -5.47 -9.23
C LYS A 114 -18.45 -5.42 -8.03
N GLN A 115 -17.19 -5.82 -8.20
CA GLN A 115 -16.19 -5.84 -7.13
C GLN A 115 -15.59 -4.46 -6.83
N LEU A 116 -15.91 -3.41 -7.62
CA LEU A 116 -15.38 -2.05 -7.39
C LEU A 116 -15.64 -1.56 -5.97
N GLU A 117 -16.85 -1.81 -5.49
CA GLU A 117 -17.29 -1.32 -4.20
C GLU A 117 -16.69 -2.14 -3.04
N ASP A 118 -16.43 -3.43 -3.24
CA ASP A 118 -15.67 -4.29 -2.30
C ASP A 118 -14.23 -3.80 -2.21
N PHE A 119 -13.58 -3.60 -3.36
CA PHE A 119 -12.24 -3.04 -3.45
C PHE A 119 -12.14 -1.69 -2.73
N PHE A 120 -13.08 -0.76 -3.02
CA PHE A 120 -13.11 0.56 -2.38
C PHE A 120 -13.20 0.48 -0.86
N ASP A 121 -14.05 -0.40 -0.33
CA ASP A 121 -14.23 -0.55 1.11
C ASP A 121 -12.98 -1.16 1.78
N ILE A 122 -12.32 -2.12 1.13
CA ILE A 122 -11.04 -2.69 1.59
C ILE A 122 -9.94 -1.63 1.61
N VAL A 123 -9.68 -0.91 0.51
CA VAL A 123 -8.63 0.12 0.48
C VAL A 123 -8.93 1.26 1.46
N SER A 124 -10.21 1.60 1.65
CA SER A 124 -10.63 2.60 2.65
C SER A 124 -10.36 2.14 4.08
N PHE A 125 -10.63 0.87 4.38
CA PHE A 125 -10.35 0.28 5.69
C PHE A 125 -8.85 0.25 5.98
N VAL A 126 -8.03 -0.27 5.06
CA VAL A 126 -6.57 -0.29 5.19
C VAL A 126 -6.03 1.12 5.39
N ARG A 127 -6.48 2.08 4.57
CA ARG A 127 -6.14 3.51 4.72
C ARG A 127 -6.46 4.03 6.10
N ASN A 128 -7.62 3.70 6.67
CA ASN A 128 -8.03 4.20 7.99
C ASN A 128 -7.14 3.63 9.10
N VAL A 129 -6.95 2.32 9.15
CA VAL A 129 -6.08 1.66 10.14
C VAL A 129 -4.67 2.28 10.10
N LEU A 130 -4.07 2.31 8.91
CA LEU A 130 -2.70 2.78 8.74
C LEU A 130 -2.53 4.30 8.87
N SER A 131 -3.63 5.07 8.85
CA SER A 131 -3.59 6.51 9.16
C SER A 131 -3.49 6.78 10.66
N HIS A 132 -3.84 5.80 11.50
CA HIS A 132 -3.94 5.95 12.94
C HIS A 132 -2.87 5.20 13.70
N ASN A 133 -2.41 4.06 13.17
CA ASN A 133 -1.36 3.27 13.78
C ASN A 133 -0.49 2.63 12.69
N ILE A 134 0.82 2.82 12.80
CA ILE A 134 1.81 2.13 11.98
C ILE A 134 2.81 1.39 12.85
N HIS A 135 2.54 1.13 14.14
CA HIS A 135 3.45 0.41 15.03
C HIS A 135 3.26 -1.11 14.93
N ALA A 136 4.30 -1.89 15.23
CA ALA A 136 4.37 -3.35 15.02
C ALA A 136 3.25 -4.18 15.69
N GLN A 137 2.44 -3.57 16.57
CA GLN A 137 1.24 -4.14 17.16
C GLN A 137 0.02 -3.30 16.76
N ASN A 138 -0.24 -3.17 15.45
CA ASN A 138 -1.38 -2.43 14.92
C ASN A 138 -2.68 -3.10 15.36
N MET A 139 -3.17 -2.71 16.53
CA MET A 139 -4.49 -3.09 17.03
C MET A 139 -5.53 -2.13 16.47
N LEU A 140 -6.68 -2.68 16.06
CA LEU A 140 -7.81 -1.89 15.60
C LEU A 140 -8.35 -1.00 16.71
N SER A 141 -8.76 0.19 16.32
CA SER A 141 -9.63 1.10 17.06
C SER A 141 -10.97 1.23 16.33
N GLU A 142 -12.05 1.55 17.05
CA GLU A 142 -13.40 1.63 16.44
C GLU A 142 -13.45 2.59 15.24
N LYS A 143 -12.71 3.70 15.31
CA LYS A 143 -12.62 4.70 14.23
C LYS A 143 -12.07 4.13 12.92
N ASP A 144 -11.34 3.02 12.96
CA ASP A 144 -10.70 2.45 11.76
C ASP A 144 -11.73 1.79 10.83
N PHE A 145 -12.76 1.16 11.40
CA PHE A 145 -13.74 0.38 10.64
C PHE A 145 -15.18 0.94 10.70
N ALA A 146 -15.56 1.67 11.74
CA ALA A 146 -16.95 2.12 11.92
C ALA A 146 -17.44 3.01 10.76
N GLY A 147 -16.56 3.84 10.19
CA GLY A 147 -16.87 4.67 9.02
C GLY A 147 -17.19 3.84 7.77
N THR A 148 -16.38 2.80 7.51
CA THR A 148 -16.56 1.87 6.39
C THR A 148 -17.84 1.03 6.58
N LEU A 149 -18.05 0.45 7.77
CA LEU A 149 -19.26 -0.30 8.08
C LEU A 149 -20.53 0.54 7.92
N LYS A 150 -20.51 1.80 8.39
CA LYS A 150 -21.64 2.73 8.22
C LYS A 150 -21.93 3.02 6.75
N ARG A 151 -20.90 3.13 5.91
CA ARG A 151 -21.04 3.32 4.46
C ARG A 151 -21.66 2.08 3.80
N ILE A 152 -21.16 0.88 4.11
CA ILE A 152 -21.67 -0.40 3.59
C ILE A 152 -23.16 -0.53 3.89
N ARG A 153 -23.56 -0.33 5.16
CA ARG A 153 -24.96 -0.39 5.60
C ARG A 153 -25.85 0.64 4.89
N ARG A 154 -25.38 1.87 4.72
CA ARG A 154 -26.13 2.93 3.99
C ARG A 154 -26.38 2.58 2.52
N ARG A 155 -25.48 1.81 1.91
CA ARG A 155 -25.61 1.31 0.54
C ARG A 155 -26.38 -0.01 0.46
N GLN A 156 -26.90 -0.52 1.58
CA GLN A 156 -27.65 -1.78 1.66
C GLN A 156 -26.87 -2.97 1.08
N ARG A 157 -25.54 -2.99 1.29
CA ARG A 157 -24.65 -4.06 0.85
C ARG A 157 -24.37 -5.05 1.99
N GLU A 158 -23.96 -6.26 1.62
CA GLU A 158 -23.47 -7.26 2.57
C GLU A 158 -22.22 -6.75 3.28
N THR A 159 -22.13 -7.01 4.58
CA THR A 159 -21.03 -6.57 5.43
C THR A 159 -19.84 -7.53 5.41
N ASN A 160 -20.07 -8.75 4.96
CA ASN A 160 -19.03 -9.71 4.64
C ASN A 160 -18.52 -9.42 3.23
N ILE A 161 -17.47 -8.61 3.15
CA ILE A 161 -16.87 -8.17 1.90
C ILE A 161 -15.94 -9.26 1.40
N PHE A 162 -16.21 -9.78 0.22
CA PHE A 162 -15.40 -10.80 -0.45
C PHE A 162 -14.86 -10.23 -1.76
N PHE A 163 -13.54 -10.16 -1.87
CA PHE A 163 -12.84 -9.71 -3.06
C PHE A 163 -11.92 -10.82 -3.56
N ASP A 164 -12.14 -11.29 -4.78
CA ASP A 164 -11.33 -12.31 -5.43
C ASP A 164 -10.72 -11.72 -6.71
N PHE A 165 -9.39 -11.69 -6.76
CA PHE A 165 -8.65 -11.14 -7.87
C PHE A 165 -7.56 -12.08 -8.34
N LEU A 166 -7.57 -12.38 -9.64
CA LEU A 166 -6.57 -13.20 -10.29
C LEU A 166 -6.04 -12.44 -11.51
N TYR A 167 -4.74 -12.11 -11.53
CA TYR A 167 -4.17 -11.27 -12.59
C TYR A 167 -4.41 -11.85 -13.99
N MET A 168 -4.25 -13.16 -14.16
CA MET A 168 -4.46 -13.80 -15.47
C MET A 168 -5.91 -13.70 -15.98
N ARG A 169 -6.89 -13.60 -15.06
CA ARG A 169 -8.32 -13.48 -15.37
C ARG A 169 -8.75 -12.02 -15.55
N ASP A 170 -8.32 -11.17 -14.61
CA ASP A 170 -8.90 -9.84 -14.39
C ASP A 170 -8.04 -8.71 -14.97
N LEU A 171 -6.72 -8.92 -15.11
CA LEU A 171 -5.77 -7.94 -15.65
C LEU A 171 -4.61 -8.60 -16.41
N PRO A 172 -4.91 -9.41 -17.45
CA PRO A 172 -3.92 -10.24 -18.15
C PRO A 172 -2.81 -9.44 -18.86
N GLU A 173 -3.06 -8.16 -19.18
CA GLU A 173 -2.09 -7.29 -19.85
C GLU A 173 -0.80 -7.07 -19.03
N ILE A 174 -0.84 -7.24 -17.71
CA ILE A 174 0.31 -7.08 -16.81
C ILE A 174 1.26 -8.27 -16.84
N LYS A 175 0.84 -9.43 -17.38
CA LYS A 175 1.62 -10.69 -17.45
C LYS A 175 2.11 -11.15 -16.06
N PRO A 176 1.24 -11.80 -15.26
CA PRO A 176 1.63 -12.24 -13.93
C PRO A 176 2.78 -13.27 -13.95
N PRO A 177 3.50 -13.43 -12.82
CA PRO A 177 4.55 -14.43 -12.66
C PRO A 177 4.10 -15.86 -12.96
N ASP A 178 2.86 -16.20 -12.56
CA ASP A 178 2.25 -17.50 -12.80
C ASP A 178 0.71 -17.41 -12.92
N MET A 179 0.09 -18.54 -13.29
CA MET A 179 -1.35 -18.63 -13.58
C MET A 179 -2.25 -18.51 -12.34
N SER A 180 -1.70 -18.70 -11.14
CA SER A 180 -2.39 -18.60 -9.86
C SER A 180 -2.11 -17.29 -9.12
N TYR A 181 -1.28 -16.40 -9.68
CA TYR A 181 -0.89 -15.16 -9.05
C TYR A 181 -2.08 -14.21 -8.89
N GLY A 182 -2.49 -14.02 -7.65
CA GLY A 182 -3.72 -13.36 -7.26
C GLY A 182 -3.93 -13.46 -5.75
N PHE A 183 -5.04 -12.93 -5.27
CA PHE A 183 -5.39 -12.99 -3.87
C PHE A 183 -6.90 -12.95 -3.67
N VAL A 184 -7.32 -13.53 -2.55
CA VAL A 184 -8.67 -13.39 -2.03
C VAL A 184 -8.55 -12.62 -0.73
N CYS A 185 -9.38 -11.58 -0.59
CA CYS A 185 -9.51 -10.84 0.65
C CYS A 185 -10.95 -10.90 1.13
N ASN A 186 -11.14 -11.38 2.37
CA ASN A 186 -12.45 -11.55 2.97
C ASN A 186 -12.51 -10.89 4.34
N ILE A 187 -13.36 -9.88 4.49
CA ILE A 187 -13.49 -9.10 5.72
C ILE A 187 -14.97 -9.02 6.11
N ASP A 188 -15.31 -9.64 7.24
CA ASP A 188 -16.62 -9.42 7.87
C ASP A 188 -16.58 -8.19 8.77
N PHE A 189 -17.05 -7.05 8.23
CA PHE A 189 -17.07 -5.78 8.94
C PHE A 189 -17.98 -5.76 10.18
N GLU A 190 -18.97 -6.65 10.29
CA GLU A 190 -19.80 -6.77 11.50
C GLU A 190 -19.06 -7.49 12.63
N SER A 191 -18.11 -8.35 12.29
CA SER A 191 -17.31 -9.10 13.27
C SER A 191 -16.17 -8.29 13.89
N LEU A 192 -15.78 -7.17 13.26
CA LEU A 192 -14.65 -6.34 13.67
C LEU A 192 -14.88 -5.67 15.03
N LYS A 193 -13.83 -5.67 15.86
CA LYS A 193 -13.83 -5.11 17.21
C LYS A 193 -12.52 -4.39 17.50
N GLU A 194 -12.58 -3.41 18.38
CA GLU A 194 -11.40 -2.78 18.95
C GLU A 194 -10.50 -3.82 19.63
N GLY A 195 -9.18 -3.66 19.47
CA GLY A 195 -8.18 -4.58 20.00
C GLY A 195 -7.87 -5.78 19.12
N MET A 196 -8.58 -6.00 18.00
CA MET A 196 -8.21 -7.04 17.03
C MET A 196 -6.87 -6.68 16.35
N PRO A 197 -5.94 -7.62 16.19
CA PRO A 197 -4.72 -7.38 15.42
C PRO A 197 -5.07 -7.17 13.94
N PHE A 198 -4.53 -6.10 13.33
CA PHE A 198 -4.81 -5.78 11.94
C PHE A 198 -4.42 -6.90 10.97
N LEU A 199 -3.26 -7.53 11.22
CA LEU A 199 -2.75 -8.61 10.37
C LEU A 199 -3.52 -9.94 10.51
N ASP A 200 -4.38 -10.08 11.53
CA ASP A 200 -5.30 -11.22 11.66
C ASP A 200 -6.56 -11.02 10.80
N ILE A 201 -6.81 -9.78 10.34
CA ILE A 201 -7.97 -9.42 9.51
C ILE A 201 -7.58 -9.35 8.03
N ILE A 202 -6.44 -8.72 7.75
CA ILE A 202 -5.84 -8.69 6.42
C ILE A 202 -4.37 -9.06 6.54
N SER A 203 -4.01 -10.20 5.98
CA SER A 203 -2.67 -10.73 6.04
C SER A 203 -1.67 -9.81 5.34
N HIS A 204 -0.41 -9.98 5.69
CA HIS A 204 0.67 -9.25 5.05
C HIS A 204 0.73 -9.50 3.52
N TRP A 205 0.45 -10.73 3.08
CA TRP A 205 0.33 -11.09 1.67
C TRP A 205 -0.77 -10.29 0.96
N GLU A 206 -1.97 -10.21 1.56
CA GLU A 206 -3.08 -9.45 1.00
C GLU A 206 -2.75 -7.95 0.90
N LEU A 207 -2.01 -7.38 1.84
CA LEU A 207 -1.56 -5.98 1.77
C LEU A 207 -0.58 -5.73 0.62
N MET A 208 0.38 -6.65 0.42
CA MET A 208 1.30 -6.59 -0.72
C MET A 208 0.54 -6.67 -2.04
N MET A 209 -0.36 -7.65 -2.18
CA MET A 209 -1.14 -7.86 -3.40
C MET A 209 -2.14 -6.73 -3.66
N LEU A 210 -2.76 -6.17 -2.63
CA LEU A 210 -3.64 -5.00 -2.75
C LEU A 210 -2.87 -3.77 -3.24
N SER A 211 -1.64 -3.58 -2.72
CA SER A 211 -0.76 -2.49 -3.13
C SER A 211 -0.28 -2.63 -4.57
N GLU A 212 0.10 -3.84 -4.98
CA GLU A 212 0.43 -4.16 -6.37
C GLU A 212 -0.77 -3.96 -7.30
N LEU A 213 -1.96 -4.40 -6.89
CA LEU A 213 -3.18 -4.21 -7.67
C LEU A 213 -3.47 -2.72 -7.88
N CYS A 214 -3.34 -1.91 -6.83
CA CYS A 214 -3.50 -0.46 -6.93
C CYS A 214 -2.55 0.13 -7.97
N PHE A 215 -1.26 -0.22 -7.91
CA PHE A 215 -0.26 0.24 -8.89
C PHE A 215 -0.61 -0.21 -10.32
N ASN A 216 -0.89 -1.49 -10.51
CA ASN A 216 -1.13 -2.06 -11.84
C ASN A 216 -2.42 -1.50 -12.49
N LEU A 217 -3.43 -1.16 -11.70
CA LEU A 217 -4.62 -0.46 -12.20
C LEU A 217 -4.30 0.97 -12.67
N VAL A 218 -3.42 1.68 -11.97
CA VAL A 218 -2.94 3.01 -12.39
C VAL A 218 -2.15 2.92 -13.70
N ILE A 219 -1.20 1.99 -13.80
CA ILE A 219 -0.40 1.79 -15.02
C ILE A 219 -1.29 1.41 -16.20
N THR A 220 -2.23 0.48 -16.01
CA THR A 220 -3.15 0.06 -17.07
C THR A 220 -4.05 1.21 -17.52
N PHE A 221 -4.52 2.06 -16.60
CA PHE A 221 -5.30 3.24 -16.95
C PHE A 221 -4.49 4.21 -17.82
N LYS A 222 -3.22 4.47 -17.48
CA LYS A 222 -2.34 5.34 -18.28
C LYS A 222 -2.13 4.78 -19.68
N MET A 223 -1.83 3.47 -19.80
CA MET A 223 -1.68 2.80 -21.09
C MET A 223 -2.97 2.86 -21.93
N HIS A 224 -4.14 2.76 -21.29
CA HIS A 224 -5.42 2.88 -21.97
C HIS A 224 -5.64 4.28 -22.57
N ASN A 225 -5.25 5.32 -21.83
CA ASN A 225 -5.35 6.70 -22.30
C ASN A 225 -4.35 7.02 -23.42
N GLU A 226 -3.13 6.47 -23.35
CA GLU A 226 -2.11 6.65 -24.41
C GLU A 226 -2.51 5.98 -25.74
N ASN A 227 -3.20 4.83 -25.69
CA ASN A 227 -3.69 4.13 -26.88
C ASN A 227 -5.02 4.67 -27.44
N SER A 228 -5.67 5.60 -26.73
CA SER A 228 -6.93 6.22 -27.13
C SER A 228 -6.74 7.59 -27.80
N VAL A 229 -5.48 8.01 -27.98
CA VAL A 229 -5.03 9.23 -28.70
C VAL A 229 -4.39 8.81 -30.01
#